data_AF-A0A6P2A4D1-F1
#
_entry.id   AF-A0A6P2A4D1-F1
#
_cell.length_a   1.000
_cell.length_b   1.000
_cell.length_c   1.000
_cell.angle_alpha   90.00
_cell.angle_beta   90.00
_cell.angle_gamma   90.00
#
_symmetry.space_group_name_H-M   'P 1'
#
loop_
_entity.id
_entity.type
_entity.pdbx_description
1 polymer ?
#
loop_
_entity_poly.entity_id
_entity_poly.type
_entity_poly.pdbx_seq_one_letter_code
_entity_poly.pdbx_strand_id
1 'polypeptide(L)'
;MTRLSKTAVWCAVLLLSFASSQAFAREPAVPVEEMLPVELATVGFESVSGSPVVVLREPDSGDVVLISIGSSEALAILLALRDVPTPRPMTHDLLASVIQSLDAEVERVLVDALVGGTYTGLIELGVPGRDEPVRVDSRPSDALALAARTGAMILVSPDVLVATRGLEFEGLPESQQVVSALGITVGEVSPDLREALDLPDEPGLVVSRAVGEAAEQGIEAGALILEVNGEVPGSPMQFLDLVRGTEPGERARLRVWQDGETRELQLSTDVPEGPAPRRSPADGDGLEV
;
A
#
# COMPACT_ATOMS: atom_id res chain seq x y z
N MET A 1 -53.29 28.51 -24.24
CA MET A 1 -53.04 27.55 -23.14
C MET A 1 -52.79 26.17 -23.74
N THR A 2 -51.54 25.86 -24.06
CA THR A 2 -51.11 24.61 -24.70
C THR A 2 -50.89 23.55 -23.61
N ARG A 3 -51.64 22.44 -23.67
CA ARG A 3 -51.49 21.30 -22.76
C ARG A 3 -50.25 20.49 -23.16
N LEU A 4 -49.18 20.56 -22.36
CA LEU A 4 -48.09 19.58 -22.41
C LEU A 4 -48.64 18.20 -21.98
N SER A 5 -48.36 17.16 -22.77
CA SER A 5 -48.80 15.80 -22.49
C SER A 5 -48.00 15.20 -21.32
N LYS A 6 -48.67 14.47 -20.43
CA LYS A 6 -48.09 13.86 -19.22
C LYS A 6 -46.92 12.89 -19.53
N THR A 7 -46.82 12.41 -20.76
CA THR A 7 -45.71 11.58 -21.27
C THR A 7 -44.40 12.35 -21.43
N ALA A 8 -44.43 13.62 -21.81
CA ALA A 8 -43.22 14.44 -21.93
C ALA A 8 -42.56 14.72 -20.56
N VAL A 9 -43.37 14.76 -19.49
CA VAL A 9 -42.89 14.98 -18.12
C VAL A 9 -42.15 13.75 -17.58
N TRP A 10 -42.55 12.53 -17.96
CA TRP A 10 -41.86 11.31 -17.53
C TRP A 10 -40.53 11.07 -18.26
N CYS A 11 -40.42 11.43 -19.55
CA CYS A 11 -39.14 11.38 -20.26
C CYS A 11 -38.11 12.38 -19.70
N ALA A 12 -38.56 13.56 -19.27
CA ALA A 12 -37.67 14.56 -18.66
C ALA A 12 -37.16 14.14 -17.27
N VAL A 13 -37.99 13.47 -16.46
CA VAL A 13 -37.57 12.97 -15.14
C VAL A 13 -36.58 11.80 -15.25
N LEU A 14 -36.77 10.90 -16.23
CA LEU A 14 -35.81 9.80 -16.50
C LEU A 14 -34.47 10.29 -17.05
N LEU A 15 -34.46 11.36 -17.86
CA LEU A 15 -33.22 11.98 -18.36
C LEU A 15 -32.48 12.81 -17.29
N LEU A 16 -33.17 13.33 -16.29
CA LEU A 16 -32.55 14.06 -15.18
C LEU A 16 -31.94 13.15 -14.09
N SER A 17 -32.34 11.89 -14.00
CA SER A 17 -31.76 10.94 -13.03
C SER A 17 -30.41 10.34 -13.48
N PHE A 18 -30.02 10.48 -14.74
CA PHE A 18 -28.71 10.04 -15.23
C PHE A 18 -27.61 11.11 -15.07
N ALA A 19 -27.98 12.36 -14.87
CA ALA A 19 -27.03 13.48 -14.88
C ALA A 19 -26.39 13.77 -13.50
N SER A 20 -26.70 13.01 -12.46
CA SER A 20 -26.26 13.30 -11.09
C SER A 20 -25.02 12.54 -10.63
N SER A 21 -24.47 11.62 -11.43
CA SER A 21 -23.39 10.72 -10.98
C SER A 21 -21.96 11.23 -11.27
N GLN A 22 -21.80 12.42 -11.85
CA GLN A 22 -20.47 12.96 -12.20
C GLN A 22 -19.81 13.78 -11.07
N ALA A 23 -20.48 14.02 -9.95
CA ALA A 23 -20.00 14.98 -8.96
C ALA A 23 -18.80 14.50 -8.11
N PHE A 24 -18.40 13.23 -8.21
CA PHE A 24 -17.33 12.63 -7.37
C PHE A 24 -16.24 11.87 -8.15
N ALA A 25 -16.39 11.71 -9.47
CA ALA A 25 -15.44 10.93 -10.27
C ALA A 25 -14.39 11.87 -10.88
N ARG A 26 -13.25 11.98 -10.21
CA ARG A 26 -12.04 12.57 -10.77
C ARG A 26 -11.28 11.47 -11.51
N GLU A 27 -10.84 11.77 -12.73
CA GLU A 27 -9.95 10.89 -13.49
C GLU A 27 -8.50 11.01 -12.98
N PRO A 28 -7.70 9.92 -13.03
CA PRO A 28 -6.27 9.98 -12.76
C PRO A 28 -5.58 11.00 -13.67
N ALA A 29 -4.56 11.68 -13.16
CA ALA A 29 -3.78 12.66 -13.93
C ALA A 29 -2.96 12.03 -15.07
N VAL A 30 -2.62 10.74 -14.95
CA VAL A 30 -1.97 9.92 -15.96
C VAL A 30 -2.69 8.58 -16.08
N PRO A 31 -2.68 7.89 -17.24
CA PRO A 31 -3.25 6.55 -17.38
C PRO A 31 -2.69 5.59 -16.34
N VAL A 32 -3.54 4.71 -15.78
CA VAL A 32 -3.16 3.79 -14.70
C VAL A 32 -2.07 2.81 -15.16
N GLU A 33 -2.05 2.47 -16.44
CA GLU A 33 -1.07 1.59 -17.09
C GLU A 33 0.33 2.22 -17.15
N GLU A 34 0.42 3.54 -17.03
CA GLU A 34 1.69 4.28 -16.99
C GLU A 34 2.17 4.55 -15.56
N MET A 35 1.38 4.18 -14.54
CA MET A 35 1.74 4.35 -13.14
C MET A 35 2.66 3.22 -12.65
N LEU A 36 3.46 3.54 -11.63
CA LEU A 36 4.46 2.64 -11.07
C LEU A 36 3.95 2.03 -9.76
N PRO A 37 4.02 0.70 -9.59
CA PRO A 37 3.66 0.07 -8.33
C PRO A 37 4.72 0.36 -7.27
N VAL A 38 4.24 0.65 -6.05
CA VAL A 38 5.11 0.94 -4.90
C VAL A 38 4.63 0.20 -3.66
N GLU A 39 5.57 -0.07 -2.76
CA GLU A 39 5.28 -0.66 -1.45
C GLU A 39 5.24 0.44 -0.39
N LEU A 40 4.25 0.39 0.50
CA LEU A 40 4.22 1.23 1.70
C LEU A 40 5.29 0.73 2.69
N ALA A 41 6.44 1.38 2.70
CA ALA A 41 7.58 0.93 3.48
C ALA A 41 7.46 1.31 4.95
N THR A 42 7.25 2.59 5.27
CA THR A 42 7.17 3.04 6.66
C THR A 42 6.59 4.44 6.79
N VAL A 43 6.50 4.94 8.02
CA VAL A 43 6.33 6.35 8.35
C VAL A 43 7.58 6.82 9.08
N GLY A 44 8.09 7.98 8.70
CA GLY A 44 9.24 8.63 9.32
C GLY A 44 8.99 10.13 9.50
N PHE A 45 10.09 10.88 9.58
CA PHE A 45 10.08 12.33 9.62
C PHE A 45 10.99 12.88 8.51
N GLU A 46 10.56 13.97 7.87
CA GLU A 46 11.45 14.71 6.98
C GLU A 46 12.58 15.36 7.80
N SER A 47 13.83 15.13 7.43
CA SER A 47 15.01 15.48 8.25
C SER A 47 15.12 16.98 8.55
N VAL A 48 14.58 17.84 7.70
CA VAL A 48 14.66 19.30 7.85
C VAL A 48 13.48 19.87 8.63
N SER A 49 12.25 19.51 8.25
CA SER A 49 11.05 20.12 8.84
C SER A 49 10.57 19.40 10.11
N GLY A 50 11.00 18.15 10.32
CA GLY A 50 10.48 17.28 11.36
C GLY A 50 9.01 16.91 11.16
N SER A 51 8.44 17.17 9.98
CA SER A 51 7.07 16.79 9.66
C SER A 51 6.97 15.28 9.39
N PRO A 52 5.88 14.61 9.81
CA PRO A 52 5.68 13.21 9.49
C PRO A 52 5.61 12.99 7.98
N VAL A 53 6.31 11.97 7.50
CA VAL A 53 6.28 11.54 6.10
C VAL A 53 5.94 10.07 6.01
N VAL A 54 5.14 9.70 5.02
CA VAL A 54 5.03 8.30 4.61
C VAL A 54 6.06 8.03 3.51
N VAL A 55 6.71 6.87 3.61
CA VAL A 55 7.76 6.42 2.72
C VAL A 55 7.19 5.29 1.86
N LEU A 56 7.09 5.52 0.56
CA LEU A 56 6.76 4.49 -0.41
C LEU A 56 8.03 4.08 -1.13
N ARG A 57 8.28 2.79 -1.29
CA ARG A 57 9.44 2.26 -2.01
C ARG A 57 8.99 1.81 -3.40
N GLU A 58 9.71 2.25 -4.42
CA GLU A 58 9.65 1.63 -5.74
C GLU A 58 10.65 0.44 -5.77
N PRO A 59 10.18 -0.79 -6.03
CA PRO A 59 10.99 -2.00 -6.04
C PRO A 59 12.26 -1.99 -6.87
N ASP A 60 12.16 -1.56 -8.13
CA ASP A 60 13.14 -1.87 -9.18
C ASP A 60 14.34 -0.92 -9.10
N SER A 61 14.08 0.35 -8.82
CA SER A 61 15.09 1.39 -8.68
C SER A 61 15.57 1.56 -7.25
N GLY A 62 14.82 1.08 -6.26
CA GLY A 62 15.05 1.39 -4.85
C GLY A 62 14.80 2.87 -4.49
N ASP A 63 14.23 3.65 -5.42
CA ASP A 63 13.79 5.02 -5.18
C ASP A 63 12.67 5.04 -4.14
N VAL A 64 12.56 6.16 -3.43
CA VAL A 64 11.51 6.38 -2.43
C VAL A 64 10.68 7.62 -2.74
N VAL A 65 9.38 7.50 -2.51
CA VAL A 65 8.43 8.60 -2.49
C VAL A 65 8.17 9.03 -1.05
N LEU A 66 8.42 10.29 -0.76
CA LEU A 66 8.12 10.92 0.52
C LEU A 66 6.90 11.82 0.39
N ILE A 67 5.84 11.48 1.13
CA ILE A 67 4.61 12.27 1.15
C ILE A 67 4.42 12.79 2.57
N SER A 68 4.48 14.11 2.76
CA SER A 68 4.19 14.74 4.05
C SER A 68 2.74 14.52 4.44
N ILE A 69 2.51 14.10 5.69
CA ILE A 69 1.20 13.79 6.23
C ILE A 69 1.04 14.37 7.64
N GLY A 70 -0.21 14.44 8.10
CA GLY A 70 -0.50 14.83 9.48
C GLY A 70 -0.17 13.73 10.48
N SER A 71 0.04 14.10 11.75
CA SER A 71 0.35 13.14 12.82
C SER A 71 -0.76 12.12 13.06
N SER A 72 -2.02 12.48 12.81
CA SER A 72 -3.16 11.58 12.99
C SER A 72 -3.17 10.50 11.90
N GLU A 73 -2.89 10.91 10.66
CA GLU A 73 -2.76 10.00 9.53
C GLU A 73 -1.54 9.09 9.66
N ALA A 74 -0.40 9.64 10.08
CA ALA A 74 0.81 8.89 10.41
C ALA A 74 0.54 7.77 11.42
N LEU A 75 -0.17 8.09 12.52
CA LEU A 75 -0.55 7.10 13.51
C LEU A 75 -1.48 6.02 12.94
N ALA A 76 -2.46 6.40 12.12
CA ALA A 76 -3.39 5.46 11.51
C ALA A 76 -2.69 4.46 10.58
N ILE A 77 -1.69 4.92 9.82
CA ILE A 77 -0.85 4.08 8.96
C ILE A 77 0.06 3.19 9.80
N LEU A 78 0.75 3.75 10.79
CA LEU A 78 1.66 2.99 11.66
C LEU A 78 0.95 1.85 12.40
N LEU A 79 -0.24 2.08 12.94
CA LEU A 79 -1.01 1.03 13.60
C LEU A 79 -1.41 -0.09 12.63
N ALA A 80 -1.69 0.24 11.36
CA ALA A 80 -1.99 -0.76 10.33
C ALA A 80 -0.74 -1.58 9.97
N LEU A 81 0.40 -0.91 9.71
CA LEU A 81 1.66 -1.57 9.39
C LEU A 81 2.11 -2.52 10.50
N ARG A 82 1.93 -2.11 11.76
CA ARG A 82 2.29 -2.93 12.93
C ARG A 82 1.31 -4.06 13.24
N ASP A 83 0.22 -4.16 12.47
CA ASP A 83 -0.89 -5.10 12.71
C ASP A 83 -1.39 -5.08 14.17
N VAL A 84 -1.46 -3.87 14.77
CA VAL A 84 -1.83 -3.72 16.18
C VAL A 84 -3.35 -3.78 16.31
N PRO A 85 -3.92 -4.75 17.06
CA PRO A 85 -5.36 -4.83 17.25
C PRO A 85 -5.86 -3.65 18.09
N THR A 86 -6.94 -3.02 17.63
CA THR A 86 -7.59 -1.92 18.34
C THR A 86 -8.87 -2.41 19.05
N PRO A 87 -9.21 -1.89 20.24
CA PRO A 87 -10.42 -2.32 20.97
C PRO A 87 -11.73 -2.03 20.23
N ARG A 88 -11.71 -1.01 19.35
CA ARG A 88 -12.82 -0.61 18.49
C ARG A 88 -12.24 -0.22 17.13
N PRO A 89 -12.95 -0.52 16.02
CA PRO A 89 -12.50 -0.13 14.69
C PRO A 89 -12.19 1.37 14.61
N MET A 90 -11.03 1.72 14.03
CA MET A 90 -10.69 3.08 13.68
C MET A 90 -11.44 3.52 12.42
N THR A 91 -11.29 4.79 12.03
CA THR A 91 -11.98 5.36 10.86
C THR A 91 -11.73 4.56 9.58
N HIS A 92 -10.49 4.18 9.30
CA HIS A 92 -10.13 3.42 8.10
C HIS A 92 -10.58 1.94 8.20
N ASP A 93 -10.62 1.36 9.39
CA ASP A 93 -11.20 0.01 9.60
C ASP A 93 -12.72 0.02 9.34
N LEU A 94 -13.41 1.05 9.83
CA LEU A 94 -14.83 1.26 9.59
C LEU A 94 -15.09 1.45 8.09
N LEU A 95 -14.28 2.27 7.41
CA LEU A 95 -14.43 2.51 5.98
C LEU A 95 -14.23 1.23 5.16
N ALA A 96 -13.18 0.45 5.45
CA ALA A 96 -12.96 -0.86 4.83
C ALA A 96 -14.16 -1.80 5.06
N SER A 97 -14.67 -1.86 6.29
CA SER A 97 -15.84 -2.70 6.63
C SER A 97 -17.10 -2.27 5.89
N VAL A 98 -17.31 -0.95 5.71
CA VAL A 98 -18.44 -0.40 4.94
C VAL A 98 -18.34 -0.77 3.47
N ILE A 99 -17.16 -0.62 2.86
CA ILE A 99 -16.90 -0.99 1.46
C ILE A 99 -17.18 -2.49 1.26
N GLN A 100 -16.62 -3.34 2.13
CA GLN A 100 -16.83 -4.78 2.09
C GLN A 100 -18.30 -5.18 2.30
N SER A 101 -19.02 -4.50 3.20
CA SER A 101 -20.45 -4.77 3.45
C SER A 101 -21.35 -4.41 2.27
N LEU A 102 -20.84 -3.64 1.31
CA LEU A 102 -21.50 -3.30 0.05
C LEU A 102 -21.03 -4.21 -1.10
N ASP A 103 -20.36 -5.32 -0.78
CA ASP A 103 -19.76 -6.27 -1.71
C ASP A 103 -18.71 -5.64 -2.65
N ALA A 104 -18.15 -4.49 -2.27
CA ALA A 104 -17.09 -3.81 -3.01
C ALA A 104 -15.72 -4.11 -2.40
N GLU A 105 -14.66 -3.94 -3.20
CA GLU A 105 -13.27 -4.17 -2.80
C GLU A 105 -12.42 -2.95 -3.13
N VAL A 106 -11.44 -2.64 -2.28
CA VAL A 106 -10.43 -1.62 -2.60
C VAL A 106 -9.38 -2.30 -3.48
N GLU A 107 -9.44 -2.09 -4.79
CA GLU A 107 -8.52 -2.77 -5.72
C GLU A 107 -7.14 -2.14 -5.69
N ARG A 108 -7.11 -0.80 -5.77
CA ARG A 108 -5.88 -0.03 -5.75
C ARG A 108 -6.09 1.39 -5.26
N VAL A 109 -5.00 1.99 -4.81
CA VAL A 109 -4.91 3.40 -4.47
C VAL A 109 -3.87 4.07 -5.34
N LEU A 110 -4.18 5.27 -5.81
CA LEU A 110 -3.36 6.03 -6.74
C LEU A 110 -2.86 7.28 -6.03
N VAL A 111 -1.57 7.61 -6.19
CA VAL A 111 -1.01 8.94 -5.93
C VAL A 111 -0.59 9.50 -7.27
N ASP A 112 -1.47 10.28 -7.89
CA ASP A 112 -1.42 10.50 -9.32
C ASP A 112 -0.83 11.84 -9.74
N ALA A 113 -0.82 12.85 -8.88
CA ALA A 113 -0.19 14.14 -9.18
C ALA A 113 0.31 14.88 -7.94
N LEU A 114 1.19 15.86 -8.19
CA LEU A 114 1.63 16.88 -7.24
C LEU A 114 1.26 18.26 -7.81
N VAL A 115 0.20 18.86 -7.29
CA VAL A 115 -0.33 20.14 -7.78
C VAL A 115 -0.18 21.21 -6.71
N GLY A 116 0.60 22.26 -6.99
CA GLY A 116 0.80 23.36 -6.05
C GLY A 116 1.40 22.92 -4.71
N GLY A 117 2.27 21.89 -4.72
CA GLY A 117 2.87 21.32 -3.51
C GLY A 117 1.94 20.38 -2.73
N THR A 118 0.75 20.06 -3.26
CA THR A 118 -0.20 19.12 -2.65
C THR A 118 -0.32 17.86 -3.51
N TYR A 119 -0.04 16.71 -2.92
CA TYR A 119 -0.26 15.43 -3.58
C TYR A 119 -1.75 15.10 -3.65
N THR A 120 -2.20 14.58 -4.78
CA THR A 120 -3.57 14.09 -5.00
C THR A 120 -3.60 12.57 -4.98
N GLY A 121 -4.74 12.00 -4.60
CA GLY A 121 -4.93 10.57 -4.67
C GLY A 121 -6.32 10.15 -5.11
N LEU A 122 -6.44 8.89 -5.47
CA LEU A 122 -7.69 8.21 -5.82
C LEU A 122 -7.73 6.86 -5.14
N ILE A 123 -8.93 6.42 -4.80
CA ILE A 123 -9.22 5.04 -4.42
C ILE A 123 -10.04 4.44 -5.54
N GLU A 124 -9.56 3.36 -6.15
CA GLU A 124 -10.30 2.58 -7.13
C GLU A 124 -10.98 1.39 -6.43
N LEU A 125 -12.30 1.37 -6.51
CA LEU A 125 -13.15 0.33 -5.92
C LEU A 125 -13.65 -0.62 -7.00
N GLY A 126 -13.39 -1.91 -6.81
CA GLY A 126 -14.02 -2.98 -7.57
C GLY A 126 -15.44 -3.19 -7.07
N VAL A 127 -16.43 -3.12 -7.98
CA VAL A 127 -17.85 -3.31 -7.64
C VAL A 127 -18.45 -4.40 -8.53
N PRO A 128 -19.11 -5.44 -7.97
CA PRO A 128 -19.72 -6.49 -8.76
C PRO A 128 -20.68 -5.96 -9.82
N GLY A 129 -20.54 -6.45 -11.05
CA GLY A 129 -21.37 -6.05 -12.19
C GLY A 129 -20.95 -4.73 -12.86
N ARG A 130 -19.80 -4.16 -12.51
CA ARG A 130 -19.15 -3.07 -13.24
C ARG A 130 -17.85 -3.57 -13.87
N ASP A 131 -17.64 -3.22 -15.13
CA ASP A 131 -16.39 -3.50 -15.84
C ASP A 131 -15.29 -2.49 -15.48
N GLU A 132 -15.67 -1.24 -15.20
CA GLU A 132 -14.77 -0.17 -14.80
C GLU A 132 -14.81 0.05 -13.28
N PRO A 133 -13.67 0.32 -12.64
CA PRO A 133 -13.62 0.60 -11.21
C PRO A 133 -14.33 1.91 -10.88
N VAL A 134 -14.90 1.96 -9.67
CA VAL A 134 -15.46 3.21 -9.14
C VAL A 134 -14.35 4.01 -8.50
N ARG A 135 -14.13 5.21 -9.01
CA ARG A 135 -13.10 6.13 -8.49
C ARG A 135 -13.67 7.05 -7.44
N VAL A 136 -12.94 7.15 -6.32
CA VAL A 136 -13.25 8.08 -5.22
C VAL A 136 -12.04 8.98 -5.01
N ASP A 137 -12.24 10.29 -5.17
CA ASP A 137 -11.21 11.29 -4.87
C ASP A 137 -10.81 11.23 -3.39
N SER A 138 -9.51 11.26 -3.12
CA SER A 138 -8.98 11.09 -1.76
C SER A 138 -7.68 11.88 -1.56
N ARG A 139 -7.40 12.25 -0.31
CA ARG A 139 -6.02 12.58 0.07
C ARG A 139 -5.18 11.31 0.00
N PRO A 140 -3.89 11.39 -0.41
CA PRO A 140 -2.99 10.23 -0.39
C PRO A 140 -2.91 9.57 0.98
N SER A 141 -2.88 10.34 2.06
CA SER A 141 -2.81 9.82 3.42
C SER A 141 -3.97 8.88 3.79
N ASP A 142 -5.19 9.21 3.37
CA ASP A 142 -6.37 8.38 3.65
C ASP A 142 -6.39 7.12 2.78
N ALA A 143 -5.99 7.26 1.51
CA ALA A 143 -5.90 6.15 0.59
C ALA A 143 -4.82 5.14 1.03
N LEU A 144 -3.64 5.63 1.41
CA LEU A 144 -2.54 4.80 1.92
C LEU A 144 -2.90 4.11 3.25
N ALA A 145 -3.60 4.79 4.15
CA ALA A 145 -4.10 4.18 5.38
C ALA A 145 -5.12 3.06 5.11
N LEU A 146 -5.93 3.19 4.05
CA LEU A 146 -6.86 2.15 3.62
C LEU A 146 -6.12 0.98 2.94
N ALA A 147 -5.13 1.26 2.09
CA ALA A 147 -4.28 0.25 1.46
C ALA A 147 -3.51 -0.58 2.49
N ALA A 148 -2.95 0.06 3.52
CA ALA A 148 -2.25 -0.61 4.62
C ALA A 148 -3.12 -1.65 5.36
N ARG A 149 -4.45 -1.46 5.37
CA ARG A 149 -5.42 -2.35 6.05
C ARG A 149 -6.00 -3.40 5.13
N THR A 150 -6.22 -3.05 3.87
CA THR A 150 -6.89 -3.90 2.89
C THR A 150 -5.91 -4.73 2.06
N GLY A 151 -4.63 -4.36 2.01
CA GLY A 151 -3.65 -4.94 1.11
C GLY A 151 -3.80 -4.46 -0.34
N ALA A 152 -4.58 -3.40 -0.59
CA ALA A 152 -4.76 -2.85 -1.92
C ALA A 152 -3.43 -2.37 -2.52
N MET A 153 -3.27 -2.54 -3.83
CA MET A 153 -2.08 -2.11 -4.56
C MET A 153 -1.94 -0.58 -4.48
N ILE A 154 -0.71 -0.09 -4.34
CA ILE A 154 -0.40 1.33 -4.34
C ILE A 154 0.33 1.66 -5.64
N LEU A 155 -0.19 2.63 -6.38
CA LEU A 155 0.41 3.12 -7.62
C LEU A 155 0.76 4.60 -7.48
N VAL A 156 1.92 5.00 -7.98
CA VAL A 156 2.35 6.41 -8.05
C VAL A 156 2.59 6.82 -9.50
N SER A 157 2.31 8.06 -9.85
CA SER A 157 2.69 8.55 -11.17
C SER A 157 4.21 8.74 -11.28
N PRO A 158 4.80 8.60 -12.48
CA PRO A 158 6.22 8.86 -12.69
C PRO A 158 6.67 10.25 -12.21
N ASP A 159 5.82 11.26 -12.39
CA ASP A 159 6.10 12.63 -11.93
C ASP A 159 6.16 12.74 -10.41
N VAL A 160 5.30 12.02 -9.69
CA VAL A 160 5.33 11.93 -8.22
C VAL A 160 6.61 11.25 -7.74
N LEU A 161 7.04 10.16 -8.41
CA LEU A 161 8.29 9.48 -8.07
C LEU A 161 9.50 10.40 -8.23
N VAL A 162 9.55 11.17 -9.32
CA VAL A 162 10.66 12.11 -9.60
C VAL A 162 10.67 13.26 -8.59
N ALA A 163 9.50 13.73 -8.15
CA ALA A 163 9.38 14.90 -7.28
C ALA A 163 10.08 14.76 -5.92
N THR A 164 10.29 13.53 -5.45
CA THR A 164 10.87 13.24 -4.13
C THR A 164 12.29 12.72 -4.18
N ARG A 165 12.86 12.54 -5.38
CA ARG A 165 14.22 12.02 -5.55
C ARG A 165 15.24 12.88 -4.84
N GLY A 166 16.10 12.24 -4.06
CA GLY A 166 17.17 12.90 -3.31
C GLY A 166 16.72 13.63 -2.05
N LEU A 167 15.44 13.53 -1.67
CA LEU A 167 15.01 13.96 -0.35
C LEU A 167 15.42 12.91 0.69
N GLU A 168 15.93 13.41 1.82
CA GLU A 168 16.31 12.58 2.96
C GLU A 168 15.16 12.53 3.97
N PHE A 169 15.03 11.38 4.63
CA PHE A 169 14.11 11.19 5.73
C PHE A 169 14.81 10.44 6.86
N GLU A 170 14.29 10.61 8.06
CA GLU A 170 14.68 9.86 9.24
C GLU A 170 13.55 8.90 9.62
N GLY A 171 13.91 7.69 10.05
CA GLY A 171 12.94 6.75 10.60
C GLY A 171 12.41 7.23 11.96
N LEU A 172 11.39 6.53 12.48
CA LEU A 172 10.95 6.72 13.87
C LEU A 172 12.08 6.36 14.85
N PRO A 173 11.99 6.83 16.12
CA PRO A 173 12.85 6.32 17.18
C PRO A 173 12.81 4.79 17.23
N GLU A 174 13.96 4.16 17.44
CA GLU A 174 14.20 2.70 17.46
C GLU A 174 13.03 1.89 18.04
N SER A 175 12.61 2.20 19.27
CA SER A 175 11.49 1.52 19.97
C SER A 175 10.11 1.54 19.29
N GLN A 176 9.90 2.42 18.30
CA GLN A 176 8.63 2.58 17.57
C GLN A 176 8.77 2.28 16.08
N GLN A 177 9.98 1.99 15.62
CA GLN A 177 10.29 1.84 14.22
C GLN A 177 9.79 0.50 13.69
N VAL A 178 9.07 0.55 12.57
CA VAL A 178 8.70 -0.62 11.77
C VAL A 178 8.91 -0.32 10.31
N VAL A 179 9.28 -1.33 9.54
CA VAL A 179 9.51 -1.20 8.10
C VAL A 179 8.92 -2.40 7.41
N SER A 180 8.15 -2.17 6.35
CA SER A 180 7.75 -3.18 5.38
C SER A 180 8.66 -3.14 4.17
N ALA A 181 9.18 -4.30 3.78
CA ALA A 181 9.76 -4.51 2.46
C ALA A 181 9.62 -5.98 2.08
N LEU A 182 9.47 -6.29 0.78
CA LEU A 182 9.35 -7.67 0.27
C LEU A 182 8.12 -8.41 0.82
N GLY A 183 7.09 -7.67 1.23
CA GLY A 183 5.93 -8.22 1.92
C GLY A 183 6.22 -8.68 3.36
N ILE A 184 7.36 -8.30 3.93
CA ILE A 184 7.73 -8.57 5.33
C ILE A 184 7.74 -7.25 6.10
N THR A 185 6.98 -7.18 7.18
CA THR A 185 7.07 -6.07 8.13
C THR A 185 7.92 -6.46 9.33
N VAL A 186 9.06 -5.78 9.49
CA VAL A 186 10.04 -6.01 10.55
C VAL A 186 10.00 -4.93 11.62
N GLY A 187 10.35 -5.33 12.84
CA GLY A 187 10.59 -4.45 13.98
C GLY A 187 11.79 -4.91 14.81
N GLU A 188 12.21 -4.08 15.75
CA GLU A 188 13.26 -4.45 16.69
C GLU A 188 12.79 -5.51 17.69
N VAL A 189 13.74 -6.32 18.15
CA VAL A 189 13.48 -7.38 19.13
C VAL A 189 13.85 -6.89 20.52
N SER A 190 12.86 -6.60 21.36
CA SER A 190 13.11 -6.33 22.78
C SER A 190 13.52 -7.62 23.53
N PRO A 191 14.26 -7.54 24.64
CA PRO A 191 14.62 -8.71 25.43
C PRO A 191 13.41 -9.55 25.87
N ASP A 192 12.35 -8.88 26.33
CA ASP A 192 11.10 -9.53 26.76
C ASP A 192 10.41 -10.27 25.60
N LEU A 193 10.42 -9.67 24.39
CA LEU A 193 9.85 -10.29 23.20
C LEU A 193 10.69 -11.49 22.74
N ARG A 194 12.02 -11.39 22.85
CA ARG A 194 12.96 -12.47 22.53
C ARG A 194 12.68 -13.71 23.38
N GLU A 195 12.52 -13.50 24.69
CA GLU A 195 12.15 -14.55 25.63
C GLU A 195 10.74 -15.11 25.34
N ALA A 196 9.75 -14.25 25.09
CA ALA A 196 8.37 -14.68 24.85
C ALA A 196 8.19 -15.52 23.57
N LEU A 197 9.05 -15.32 22.57
CA LEU A 197 9.03 -16.01 21.28
C LEU A 197 10.11 -17.11 21.15
N ASP A 198 10.84 -17.42 22.23
CA ASP A 198 11.94 -18.40 22.25
C ASP A 198 12.98 -18.18 21.14
N LEU A 199 13.25 -16.91 20.80
CA LEU A 199 14.17 -16.53 19.73
C LEU A 199 15.64 -16.82 20.12
N PRO A 200 16.52 -17.15 19.16
CA PRO A 200 17.93 -17.41 19.43
C PRO A 200 18.63 -16.14 19.93
N ASP A 201 19.74 -16.25 20.66
CA ASP A 201 20.56 -15.09 21.07
C ASP A 201 21.45 -14.58 19.90
N GLU A 202 20.81 -14.24 18.78
CA GLU A 202 21.44 -13.69 17.59
C GLU A 202 20.85 -12.30 17.28
N PRO A 203 21.69 -11.36 16.77
CA PRO A 203 21.21 -10.08 16.25
C PRO A 203 20.31 -10.31 15.03
N GLY A 204 19.31 -9.44 14.87
CA GLY A 204 18.34 -9.53 13.80
C GLY A 204 17.07 -8.77 14.12
N LEU A 205 16.09 -8.85 13.22
CA LEU A 205 14.81 -8.17 13.34
C LEU A 205 13.66 -9.17 13.37
N VAL A 206 12.65 -8.93 14.21
CA VAL A 206 11.49 -9.81 14.30
C VAL A 206 10.49 -9.46 13.20
N VAL A 207 9.95 -10.48 12.56
CA VAL A 207 8.84 -10.37 11.62
C VAL A 207 7.56 -10.17 12.42
N SER A 208 6.95 -9.00 12.28
CA SER A 208 5.62 -8.70 12.84
C SER A 208 4.49 -9.19 11.94
N ARG A 209 4.73 -9.21 10.61
CA ARG A 209 3.75 -9.61 9.60
C ARG A 209 4.47 -10.03 8.32
N ALA A 210 3.93 -11.04 7.65
CA ALA A 210 4.37 -11.47 6.32
C ALA A 210 3.16 -11.66 5.40
N VAL A 211 3.29 -11.25 4.13
CA VAL A 211 2.27 -11.39 3.09
C VAL A 211 2.91 -11.70 1.74
N GLY A 212 2.09 -12.05 0.74
CA GLY A 212 2.55 -12.33 -0.62
C GLY A 212 3.57 -13.46 -0.65
N GLU A 213 4.61 -13.30 -1.47
CA GLU A 213 5.64 -14.33 -1.65
C GLU A 213 6.34 -14.73 -0.34
N ALA A 214 6.57 -13.77 0.57
CA ALA A 214 7.18 -14.05 1.87
C ALA A 214 6.36 -15.08 2.67
N ALA A 215 5.04 -14.87 2.74
CA ALA A 215 4.12 -15.79 3.41
C ALA A 215 3.99 -17.12 2.64
N GLU A 216 3.96 -17.09 1.31
CA GLU A 216 3.91 -18.29 0.46
C GLU A 216 5.15 -19.19 0.63
N GLN A 217 6.32 -18.59 0.87
CA GLN A 217 7.55 -19.30 1.22
C GLN A 217 7.63 -19.70 2.71
N GLY A 218 6.58 -19.44 3.50
CA GLY A 218 6.41 -19.92 4.87
C GLY A 218 7.02 -19.02 5.95
N ILE A 219 7.34 -17.76 5.65
CA ILE A 219 7.71 -16.78 6.67
C ILE A 219 6.45 -16.41 7.46
N GLU A 220 6.50 -16.55 8.78
CA GLU A 220 5.40 -16.23 9.68
C GLU A 220 5.79 -15.13 10.69
N ALA A 221 4.76 -14.54 11.31
CA ALA A 221 4.99 -13.60 12.41
C ALA A 221 5.70 -14.32 13.57
N GLY A 222 6.72 -13.67 14.13
CA GLY A 222 7.62 -14.25 15.12
C GLY A 222 8.90 -14.84 14.54
N ALA A 223 9.05 -14.95 13.22
CA ALA A 223 10.33 -15.27 12.60
C ALA A 223 11.38 -14.17 12.87
N LEU A 224 12.66 -14.54 12.83
CA LEU A 224 13.78 -13.62 13.02
C LEU A 224 14.58 -13.50 11.71
N ILE A 225 14.60 -12.31 11.12
CA ILE A 225 15.49 -11.97 9.99
C ILE A 225 16.90 -11.79 10.54
N LEU A 226 17.78 -12.73 10.20
CA LEU A 226 19.17 -12.75 10.64
C LEU A 226 20.07 -12.00 9.66
N GLU A 227 19.87 -12.18 8.35
CA GLU A 227 20.67 -11.51 7.32
C GLU A 227 19.83 -11.12 6.11
N VAL A 228 20.20 -10.01 5.47
CA VAL A 228 19.73 -9.56 4.16
C VAL A 228 20.95 -9.37 3.28
N ASN A 229 21.01 -10.05 2.13
CA ASN A 229 22.11 -10.01 1.18
C ASN A 229 23.49 -10.32 1.78
N GLY A 230 23.53 -11.06 2.90
CA GLY A 230 24.76 -11.43 3.63
C GLY A 230 25.16 -10.46 4.73
N GLU A 231 24.35 -9.44 5.02
CA GLU A 231 24.58 -8.47 6.10
C GLU A 231 23.49 -8.56 7.17
N VAL A 232 23.87 -8.43 8.44
CA VAL A 232 22.93 -8.46 9.58
C VAL A 232 22.28 -7.09 9.73
N PRO A 233 20.94 -6.96 9.60
CA PRO A 233 20.27 -5.69 9.83
C PRO A 233 20.20 -5.37 11.33
N GLY A 234 20.86 -4.29 11.74
CA GLY A 234 20.84 -3.78 13.12
C GLY A 234 19.64 -2.91 13.45
N SER A 235 18.87 -2.45 12.45
CA SER A 235 17.65 -1.67 12.63
C SER A 235 16.67 -1.90 11.47
N PRO A 236 15.35 -1.66 11.66
CA PRO A 236 14.37 -1.72 10.57
C PRO A 236 14.72 -0.82 9.38
N MET A 237 15.29 0.36 9.62
CA MET A 237 15.79 1.22 8.53
C MET A 237 16.96 0.59 7.77
N GLN A 238 17.92 -0.03 8.47
CA GLN A 238 19.00 -0.75 7.79
C GLN A 238 18.46 -1.93 6.97
N PHE A 239 17.41 -2.60 7.43
CA PHE A 239 16.71 -3.61 6.62
C PHE A 239 16.15 -3.00 5.32
N LEU A 240 15.48 -1.85 5.39
CA LEU A 240 15.01 -1.16 4.17
C LEU A 240 16.16 -0.85 3.22
N ASP A 241 17.26 -0.33 3.73
CA ASP A 241 18.42 0.06 2.94
C ASP A 241 19.12 -1.15 2.29
N LEU A 242 19.25 -2.26 3.01
CA LEU A 242 19.81 -3.51 2.48
C LEU A 242 18.95 -4.09 1.36
N VAL A 243 17.62 -3.99 1.49
CA VAL A 243 16.68 -4.42 0.45
C VAL A 243 16.74 -3.47 -0.77
N ARG A 244 16.79 -2.16 -0.55
CA ARG A 244 16.95 -1.16 -1.62
C ARG A 244 18.30 -1.27 -2.35
N GLY A 245 19.32 -1.81 -1.67
CA GLY A 245 20.63 -2.08 -2.24
C GLY A 245 20.71 -3.34 -3.10
N THR A 246 19.64 -4.14 -3.22
CA THR A 246 19.59 -5.27 -4.15
C THR A 246 19.66 -4.76 -5.60
N GLU A 247 20.44 -5.45 -6.44
CA GLU A 247 20.57 -5.04 -7.85
C GLU A 247 19.21 -5.14 -8.57
N PRO A 248 18.87 -4.17 -9.45
CA PRO A 248 17.60 -4.18 -10.17
C PRO A 248 17.37 -5.50 -10.94
N GLY A 249 16.23 -6.14 -10.71
CA GLY A 249 15.87 -7.43 -11.30
C GLY A 249 16.50 -8.66 -10.63
N GLU A 250 17.32 -8.47 -9.59
CA GLU A 250 17.78 -9.55 -8.72
C GLU A 250 16.82 -9.78 -7.55
N ARG A 251 16.95 -10.95 -6.92
CA ARG A 251 16.14 -11.34 -5.76
C ARG A 251 16.93 -11.10 -4.48
N ALA A 252 16.27 -10.52 -3.49
CA ALA A 252 16.88 -10.31 -2.17
C ALA A 252 17.08 -11.65 -1.48
N ARG A 253 18.29 -11.91 -0.96
CA ARG A 253 18.62 -13.13 -0.21
C ARG A 253 18.42 -12.90 1.27
N LEU A 254 17.61 -13.72 1.92
CA LEU A 254 17.32 -13.62 3.34
C LEU A 254 17.79 -14.88 4.08
N ARG A 255 18.46 -14.71 5.23
CA ARG A 255 18.65 -15.77 6.22
C ARG A 255 17.63 -15.55 7.33
N VAL A 256 16.71 -16.49 7.51
CA VAL A 256 15.58 -16.39 8.44
C VAL A 256 15.63 -17.54 9.42
N TRP A 257 15.43 -17.25 10.71
CA TRP A 257 15.21 -18.26 11.73
C TRP A 257 13.72 -18.34 12.08
N GLN A 258 13.19 -19.56 12.14
CA GLN A 258 11.80 -19.84 12.52
C GLN A 258 11.70 -21.27 13.06
N ASP A 259 10.95 -21.46 14.16
CA ASP A 259 10.69 -22.77 14.77
C ASP A 259 11.95 -23.60 15.07
N GLY A 260 13.04 -22.94 15.47
CA GLY A 260 14.31 -23.61 15.81
C GLY A 260 15.20 -23.93 14.61
N GLU A 261 14.79 -23.60 13.39
CA GLU A 261 15.55 -23.84 12.17
C GLU A 261 15.92 -22.53 11.48
N THR A 262 17.12 -22.49 10.89
CA THR A 262 17.54 -21.40 9.98
C THR A 262 17.39 -21.84 8.54
N ARG A 263 16.77 -21.00 7.71
CA ARG A 263 16.58 -21.22 6.27
C ARG A 263 17.08 -20.02 5.48
N GLU A 264 17.56 -20.28 4.27
CA GLU A 264 17.84 -19.25 3.29
C GLU A 264 16.72 -19.19 2.27
N LEU A 265 16.22 -17.98 2.00
CA LEU A 265 15.12 -17.70 1.10
C LEU A 265 15.54 -16.63 0.09
N GLN A 266 14.89 -16.62 -1.07
CA GLN A 266 15.06 -15.57 -2.08
C GLN A 266 13.69 -15.00 -2.42
N LEU A 267 13.51 -13.70 -2.22
CA LEU A 267 12.26 -13.00 -2.47
C LEU A 267 12.40 -12.01 -3.63
N SER A 268 11.36 -11.86 -4.43
CA SER A 268 11.31 -10.81 -5.45
C SER A 268 11.36 -9.45 -4.77
N THR A 269 12.11 -8.52 -5.34
CA THR A 269 12.07 -7.12 -4.92
C THR A 269 10.78 -6.43 -5.33
N ASP A 270 10.14 -6.94 -6.39
CA ASP A 270 8.93 -6.45 -7.05
C ASP A 270 7.74 -6.32 -6.09
N VAL A 271 6.88 -5.33 -6.31
CA VAL A 271 5.59 -5.27 -5.60
C VAL A 271 4.73 -6.41 -6.13
N PRO A 272 4.11 -7.22 -5.26
CA PRO A 272 3.14 -8.22 -5.69
C PRO A 272 2.10 -7.58 -6.62
N GLU A 273 1.91 -8.14 -7.81
CA GLU A 273 0.77 -7.76 -8.64
C GLU A 273 -0.50 -8.10 -7.85
N GLY A 274 -1.12 -7.08 -7.24
CA GLY A 274 -2.51 -7.11 -6.79
C GLY A 274 -3.40 -7.62 -7.93
N PRO A 275 -4.59 -8.17 -7.63
CA PRO A 275 -5.40 -8.86 -8.62
C PRO A 275 -5.53 -8.00 -9.88
N ALA A 276 -5.01 -8.52 -10.99
CA ALA A 276 -5.09 -7.85 -12.28
C ALA A 276 -6.54 -7.36 -12.50
N PRO A 277 -6.76 -6.16 -13.10
CA PRO A 277 -8.10 -5.76 -13.48
C PRO A 277 -8.72 -6.92 -14.26
N ARG A 278 -9.86 -7.43 -13.79
CA ARG A 278 -10.58 -8.49 -14.48
C ARG A 278 -10.81 -8.01 -15.90
N ARG A 279 -10.09 -8.55 -16.87
CA ARG A 279 -10.35 -8.29 -18.28
C ARG A 279 -11.79 -8.71 -18.54
N SER A 280 -12.63 -7.76 -18.93
CA SER A 280 -14.01 -8.04 -19.29
C SER A 280 -14.02 -9.10 -20.41
N PRO A 281 -14.92 -10.10 -20.39
CA PRO A 281 -15.02 -11.12 -21.44
C PRO A 281 -15.37 -10.58 -22.85
N ALA A 282 -15.43 -9.25 -23.03
CA ALA A 282 -15.83 -8.62 -24.28
C ALA A 282 -14.72 -8.57 -25.35
N ASP A 283 -13.45 -8.80 -24.97
CA ASP A 283 -12.34 -8.85 -25.93
C ASP A 283 -12.02 -10.30 -26.35
N GLY A 284 -12.85 -10.83 -27.24
CA GLY A 284 -12.52 -11.99 -28.07
C GLY A 284 -13.39 -13.23 -27.88
N ASP A 285 -14.51 -13.29 -28.60
CA ASP A 285 -14.60 -14.28 -29.68
C ASP A 285 -15.64 -13.81 -30.70
N GLY A 286 -15.16 -13.55 -31.92
CA GLY A 286 -16.03 -13.38 -33.07
C GLY A 286 -16.60 -14.75 -33.43
N LEU A 287 -17.78 -15.07 -32.88
CA LEU A 287 -18.55 -16.21 -33.37
C LEU A 287 -19.17 -15.82 -34.71
N GLU A 288 -18.51 -16.27 -35.78
CA GLU A 288 -19.15 -16.50 -37.07
C GLU A 288 -20.37 -17.41 -36.86
N VAL A 289 -21.56 -16.90 -37.25
CA VAL A 289 -22.75 -17.70 -37.55
C VAL A 289 -23.45 -17.10 -38.76
#